data_AF-A0A847XPX8-F1
#
_entry.id   AF-A0A847XPX8-F1
#
_cell.length_a   1.000
_cell.length_b   1.000
_cell.length_c   1.000
_cell.angle_alpha   90.00
_cell.angle_beta   90.00
_cell.angle_gamma   90.00
#
_symmetry.space_group_name_H-M   'P 1'
#
loop_
_entity.id
_entity.type
_entity.pdbx_description
1 polymer ?
#
loop_
_entity_poly.entity_id
_entity_poly.type
_entity_poly.pdbx_seq_one_letter_code
_entity_poly.pdbx_strand_id
1 'polypeptide(L)'
;MTLEDYFNILGLTADSSLNDVKKAYRQKARLFHPDLNKSPDAINRFIEVTEAYEFLISYFDKAVDDTESFRQAMEDWRKYRQDRSKQKARAYARASYIRFRKTQLYKTTRIFDGATVLFSMIISITVIAYTIFGYIYRLKHPLPQFGKPSVFIFIVLLLLGILFFSISIIFFNEYRRSSKKRRKTDK
;
A
#
# COMPACT_ATOMS: atom_id res chain seq x y z
N MET A 1 1.46 -11.93 -26.77
CA MET A 1 2.81 -12.46 -26.55
C MET A 1 3.01 -13.69 -27.40
N THR A 2 3.31 -13.40 -28.66
CA THR A 2 3.89 -14.29 -29.66
C THR A 2 5.42 -14.30 -29.52
N LEU A 3 6.12 -15.10 -30.32
CA LEU A 3 7.59 -15.10 -30.38
C LEU A 3 8.14 -13.71 -30.74
N GLU A 4 7.55 -13.10 -31.77
CA GLU A 4 7.91 -11.77 -32.27
C GLU A 4 7.79 -10.71 -31.17
N ASP A 5 6.76 -10.79 -30.32
CA ASP A 5 6.60 -9.87 -29.19
C ASP A 5 7.81 -9.91 -28.25
N TYR A 6 8.41 -11.07 -27.98
CA TYR A 6 9.57 -11.17 -27.08
C TYR A 6 10.84 -10.59 -27.71
N PHE A 7 11.07 -10.84 -29.00
CA PHE A 7 12.16 -10.20 -29.72
C PHE A 7 11.96 -8.66 -29.77
N ASN A 8 10.75 -8.20 -30.06
CA ASN A 8 10.39 -6.79 -30.08
C ASN A 8 10.58 -6.11 -28.71
N ILE A 9 10.23 -6.79 -27.60
CA ILE A 9 10.48 -6.31 -26.24
C ILE A 9 11.98 -6.11 -25.98
N LEU A 10 12.83 -6.98 -26.53
CA LEU A 10 14.30 -6.80 -26.48
C LEU A 10 14.83 -5.85 -27.57
N GLY A 11 14.00 -5.40 -28.51
CA GLY A 11 14.40 -4.55 -29.63
C GLY A 11 15.23 -5.30 -30.66
N LEU A 12 14.94 -6.58 -30.83
CA LEU A 12 15.61 -7.52 -31.71
C LEU A 12 14.63 -8.02 -32.78
N THR A 13 15.18 -8.54 -33.86
CA THR A 13 14.40 -9.26 -34.90
C THR A 13 14.42 -10.76 -34.61
N ALA A 14 13.51 -11.53 -35.23
CA ALA A 14 13.45 -12.98 -35.07
C ALA A 14 14.75 -13.70 -35.50
N ASP A 15 15.53 -13.08 -36.39
CA ASP A 15 16.82 -13.60 -36.87
C ASP A 15 18.01 -13.33 -35.93
N SER A 16 17.76 -12.71 -34.77
CA SER A 16 18.82 -12.32 -33.84
C SER A 16 19.43 -13.52 -33.11
N SER A 17 20.75 -13.52 -32.94
CA SER A 17 21.45 -14.62 -32.26
C SER A 17 21.23 -14.61 -30.75
N LEU A 18 21.47 -15.75 -30.10
CA LEU A 18 21.43 -15.86 -28.63
C LEU A 18 22.40 -14.86 -27.95
N ASN A 19 23.52 -14.53 -28.59
CA ASN A 19 24.46 -13.52 -28.09
C ASN A 19 23.86 -12.12 -28.12
N ASP A 20 23.08 -11.79 -29.16
CA ASP A 20 22.37 -10.52 -29.28
C ASP A 20 21.27 -10.41 -28.23
N VAL A 21 20.53 -11.49 -27.99
CA VAL A 21 19.53 -11.60 -26.91
C VAL A 21 20.15 -11.28 -25.56
N LYS A 22 21.28 -11.90 -25.21
CA LYS A 22 22.01 -11.63 -23.95
C LYS A 22 22.51 -10.20 -23.87
N LYS A 23 23.00 -9.64 -24.98
CA LYS A 23 23.53 -8.26 -25.02
C LYS A 23 22.40 -7.24 -24.84
N ALA A 24 21.29 -7.40 -25.56
CA ALA A 24 20.13 -6.51 -25.47
C ALA A 24 19.50 -6.54 -24.07
N TYR A 25 19.38 -7.74 -23.47
CA TYR A 25 18.89 -7.88 -22.10
C TYR A 25 19.75 -7.09 -21.10
N ARG A 26 21.08 -7.24 -21.12
CA ARG A 26 21.97 -6.51 -20.19
C ARG A 26 21.82 -4.99 -20.31
N GLN A 27 21.67 -4.48 -21.53
CA GLN A 27 21.48 -3.05 -21.77
C GLN A 27 20.14 -2.56 -21.22
N LYS A 28 19.04 -3.25 -21.54
CA LYS A 28 17.70 -2.87 -21.09
C LYS A 28 17.48 -3.08 -19.59
N ALA A 29 18.06 -4.13 -19.00
CA ALA A 29 18.01 -4.39 -17.57
C ALA A 29 18.66 -3.25 -16.76
N ARG A 30 19.79 -2.71 -17.21
CA ARG A 30 20.43 -1.54 -16.59
C ARG A 30 19.59 -0.27 -16.76
N LEU A 31 18.98 -0.08 -17.94
CA LEU A 31 18.17 1.10 -18.25
C LEU A 31 16.86 1.18 -17.44
N PHE A 32 16.23 0.03 -17.18
CA PHE A 32 14.95 -0.05 -16.47
C PHE A 32 15.09 -0.50 -15.02
N HIS A 33 16.31 -0.67 -14.50
CA HIS A 33 16.52 -1.04 -13.11
C HIS A 33 15.90 0.00 -12.17
N PRO A 34 15.11 -0.38 -11.15
CA PRO A 34 14.41 0.56 -10.28
C PRO A 34 15.34 1.51 -9.50
N ASP A 35 16.58 1.07 -9.23
CA ASP A 35 17.57 1.93 -8.54
C ASP A 35 18.13 3.04 -9.46
N LEU A 36 18.17 2.79 -10.77
CA LEU A 36 18.72 3.72 -11.76
C LEU A 36 17.62 4.55 -12.43
N ASN A 37 16.40 4.01 -12.53
CA ASN A 37 15.26 4.61 -13.19
C ASN A 37 14.04 4.62 -12.26
N LYS A 38 13.71 5.82 -11.76
CA LYS A 38 12.59 6.06 -10.83
C LYS A 38 11.24 6.32 -11.53
N SER A 39 11.17 6.16 -12.85
CA SER A 39 9.91 6.26 -13.58
C SER A 39 8.92 5.22 -13.06
N PRO A 40 7.62 5.56 -12.90
CA PRO A 40 6.61 4.59 -12.50
C PRO A 40 6.51 3.39 -13.46
N ASP A 41 6.89 3.58 -14.73
CA ASP A 41 6.87 2.53 -15.75
C ASP A 41 8.14 1.66 -15.79
N ALA A 42 9.22 2.07 -15.11
CA ALA A 42 10.51 1.36 -15.16
C ALA A 42 10.38 -0.08 -14.65
N ILE A 43 9.61 -0.28 -13.58
CA ILE A 43 9.36 -1.60 -12.99
C ILE A 43 8.63 -2.51 -13.99
N ASN A 44 7.59 -2.00 -14.66
CA ASN A 44 6.81 -2.79 -15.62
C ASN A 44 7.68 -3.17 -16.83
N ARG A 45 8.44 -2.21 -17.37
CA ARG A 45 9.37 -2.47 -18.48
C ARG A 45 10.48 -3.45 -18.11
N PHE A 46 11.00 -3.37 -16.88
CA PHE A 46 12.01 -4.30 -16.37
C PHE A 46 11.46 -5.74 -16.29
N ILE A 47 10.21 -5.89 -15.84
CA ILE A 47 9.52 -7.19 -15.80
C ILE A 47 9.36 -7.76 -17.22
N GLU A 48 8.87 -6.96 -18.17
CA GLU A 48 8.68 -7.37 -19.57
C GLU A 48 10.01 -7.82 -20.22
N VAL A 49 11.07 -7.03 -20.03
CA VAL A 49 12.42 -7.32 -20.57
C VAL A 49 13.00 -8.60 -19.98
N THR A 50 12.83 -8.80 -18.67
CA THR A 50 13.31 -10.02 -18.00
C THR A 50 12.57 -11.25 -18.49
N GLU A 51 11.25 -11.12 -18.67
CA GLU A 51 10.42 -12.21 -19.16
C GLU A 51 10.74 -12.61 -20.61
N ALA A 52 10.93 -11.62 -21.48
CA ALA A 52 11.35 -11.86 -22.86
C ALA A 52 12.70 -12.57 -22.94
N TYR A 53 13.66 -12.15 -22.11
CA TYR A 53 14.97 -12.80 -22.04
C TYR A 53 14.88 -14.25 -21.55
N GLU A 54 14.16 -14.52 -20.47
CA GLU A 54 14.01 -15.87 -19.93
C GLU A 54 13.36 -16.83 -20.94
N PHE A 55 12.34 -16.37 -21.66
CA PHE A 55 11.71 -17.15 -22.72
C PHE A 55 12.70 -17.48 -23.83
N LEU A 56 13.32 -16.44 -24.40
CA LEU A 56 14.22 -16.59 -25.54
C LEU A 56 15.42 -17.47 -25.18
N ILE A 57 15.98 -17.37 -23.98
CA ILE A 57 17.08 -18.28 -23.57
C ILE A 57 16.63 -19.73 -23.42
N SER A 58 15.42 -19.97 -22.92
CA SER A 58 14.95 -21.33 -22.62
C SER A 58 14.45 -22.07 -23.86
N TYR A 59 13.99 -21.32 -24.86
CA TYR A 59 13.31 -21.86 -26.03
C TYR A 59 13.92 -21.38 -27.36
N PHE A 60 15.12 -20.78 -27.35
CA PHE A 60 15.80 -20.28 -28.55
C PHE A 60 15.86 -21.35 -29.65
N ASP A 61 16.45 -22.50 -29.31
CA ASP A 61 16.68 -23.58 -30.28
C ASP A 61 15.37 -24.23 -30.72
N LYS A 62 14.38 -24.31 -29.83
CA LYS A 62 13.04 -24.87 -30.12
C LYS A 62 12.18 -23.97 -31.01
N ALA A 63 12.48 -22.68 -31.06
CA ALA A 63 11.84 -21.76 -32.00
C ALA A 63 12.36 -21.94 -33.43
N VAL A 64 13.54 -22.55 -33.59
CA VAL A 64 14.19 -22.75 -34.89
C VAL A 64 13.80 -24.09 -35.53
N ASP A 65 13.52 -25.13 -34.73
CA ASP A 65 13.58 -26.51 -35.20
C ASP A 65 12.25 -27.12 -35.72
N ASP A 66 11.07 -26.69 -35.25
CA ASP A 66 9.76 -27.17 -35.77
C ASP A 66 8.54 -26.41 -35.17
N THR A 67 7.44 -26.31 -35.91
CA THR A 67 6.19 -25.64 -35.50
C THR A 67 5.53 -26.32 -34.29
N GLU A 68 5.54 -27.65 -34.21
CA GLU A 68 4.89 -28.36 -33.09
C GLU A 68 5.74 -28.28 -31.82
N SER A 69 7.06 -28.44 -31.96
CA SER A 69 8.01 -28.24 -30.84
C SER A 69 7.91 -26.83 -30.25
N PHE A 70 7.72 -25.83 -31.12
CA PHE A 70 7.49 -24.44 -30.72
C PHE A 70 6.12 -24.25 -30.05
N ARG A 71 5.06 -24.91 -30.55
CA ARG A 71 3.73 -24.92 -29.92
C ARG A 71 3.79 -25.45 -28.49
N GLN A 72 4.47 -26.58 -28.30
CA GLN A 72 4.65 -27.19 -26.99
C GLN A 72 5.49 -26.31 -26.07
N ALA A 73 6.58 -25.73 -26.58
CA ALA A 73 7.39 -24.74 -25.86
C ALA A 73 6.56 -23.54 -25.37
N MET A 74 5.67 -23.02 -26.22
CA MET A 74 4.76 -21.92 -25.88
C MET A 74 3.70 -22.33 -24.85
N GLU A 75 3.17 -23.56 -24.92
CA GLU A 75 2.25 -24.09 -23.93
C GLU A 75 2.94 -24.27 -22.56
N ASP A 76 4.16 -24.82 -22.55
CA ASP A 76 4.97 -24.98 -21.35
C ASP A 76 5.33 -23.63 -20.73
N TRP A 77 5.72 -22.66 -21.56
CA TRP A 77 5.98 -21.31 -21.10
C TRP A 77 4.73 -20.62 -20.56
N ARG A 78 3.57 -20.83 -21.19
CA ARG A 78 2.29 -20.30 -20.70
C ARG A 78 1.93 -20.91 -19.34
N LYS A 79 2.12 -22.22 -19.16
CA LYS A 79 1.95 -22.90 -17.86
C LYS A 79 2.93 -22.37 -16.82
N TYR A 80 4.22 -22.27 -17.17
CA TYR A 80 5.25 -21.69 -16.31
C TYR A 80 4.89 -20.27 -15.86
N ARG A 81 4.46 -19.40 -16.77
CA ARG A 81 3.99 -18.04 -16.46
C ARG A 81 2.79 -18.06 -15.52
N GLN A 82 1.80 -18.92 -15.78
CA GLN A 82 0.63 -19.04 -14.92
C GLN A 82 1.01 -19.52 -13.52
N ASP A 83 1.93 -20.47 -13.39
CA ASP A 83 2.38 -20.98 -12.11
C ASP A 83 3.28 -19.98 -11.38
N ARG A 84 4.11 -19.21 -12.08
CA ARG A 84 4.86 -18.09 -11.49
C ARG A 84 3.93 -16.96 -11.05
N SER A 85 2.86 -16.69 -11.79
CA SER A 85 1.79 -15.75 -11.39
C SER A 85 1.05 -16.25 -10.16
N LYS A 86 0.68 -17.54 -10.10
CA LYS A 86 0.11 -18.17 -8.89
C LYS A 86 1.10 -18.15 -7.74
N GLN A 87 2.40 -18.32 -7.98
CA GLN A 87 3.44 -18.24 -6.95
C GLN A 87 3.65 -16.80 -6.48
N LYS A 88 3.62 -15.80 -7.37
CA LYS A 88 3.59 -14.38 -6.99
C LYS A 88 2.34 -14.07 -6.20
N ALA A 89 1.15 -14.49 -6.63
CA ALA A 89 -0.11 -14.32 -5.91
C ALA A 89 -0.10 -15.04 -4.55
N ARG A 90 0.44 -16.27 -4.47
CA ARG A 90 0.68 -17.01 -3.22
C ARG A 90 1.75 -16.34 -2.37
N ALA A 91 2.77 -15.75 -2.97
CA ALA A 91 3.80 -14.98 -2.28
C ALA A 91 3.24 -13.65 -1.78
N TYR A 92 2.35 -12.97 -2.50
CA TYR A 92 1.60 -11.79 -2.04
C TYR A 92 0.60 -12.15 -0.93
N ALA A 93 -0.13 -13.26 -1.09
CA ALA A 93 -1.03 -13.81 -0.08
C ALA A 93 -0.29 -14.30 1.18
N ARG A 94 0.94 -14.83 1.03
CA ARG A 94 1.83 -15.23 2.14
C ARG A 94 2.70 -14.08 2.66
N ALA A 95 2.96 -13.04 1.88
CA ALA A 95 3.82 -11.90 2.25
C ALA A 95 3.08 -10.80 3.02
N SER A 96 1.75 -10.84 3.14
CA SER A 96 0.97 -9.69 3.60
C SER A 96 0.14 -9.92 4.88
N TYR A 97 0.83 -10.19 5.99
CA TYR A 97 0.38 -9.77 7.34
C TYR A 97 1.59 -9.65 8.28
N ILE A 98 2.47 -10.67 8.28
CA ILE A 98 3.63 -10.74 9.17
C ILE A 98 4.79 -9.82 8.73
N ARG A 99 4.96 -9.56 7.43
CA ARG A 99 6.01 -8.66 6.89
C ARG A 99 5.56 -7.19 6.88
N PHE A 100 4.26 -6.96 6.63
CA PHE A 100 3.61 -5.65 6.80
C PHE A 100 3.65 -5.17 8.26
N ARG A 101 3.46 -6.05 9.27
CA ARG A 101 3.55 -5.61 10.69
C ARG A 101 4.94 -5.18 11.17
N LYS A 102 5.99 -5.47 10.41
CA LYS A 102 7.40 -5.19 10.76
C LYS A 102 7.99 -3.98 10.01
N THR A 103 7.31 -3.47 8.97
CA THR A 103 7.75 -2.30 8.20
C THR A 103 7.51 -0.99 8.98
N GLN A 104 8.33 0.04 8.73
CA GLN A 104 8.21 1.37 9.36
C GLN A 104 6.79 1.96 9.16
N LEU A 105 6.19 1.77 7.98
CA LEU A 105 4.82 2.21 7.64
C LEU A 105 3.71 1.67 8.57
N TYR A 106 3.79 0.42 9.04
CA TYR A 106 2.78 -0.12 9.98
C TYR A 106 3.05 0.30 11.42
N LYS A 107 4.31 0.51 11.79
CA LYS A 107 4.68 1.03 13.11
C LYS A 107 4.27 2.50 13.26
N THR A 108 4.36 3.31 12.20
CA THR A 108 3.90 4.70 12.23
C THR A 108 2.38 4.78 12.35
N THR A 109 1.61 3.98 11.58
CA THR A 109 0.13 3.88 11.75
C THR A 109 -0.25 3.50 13.18
N ARG A 110 0.50 2.62 13.85
CA ARG A 110 0.27 2.24 15.26
C ARG A 110 0.49 3.36 16.28
N ILE A 111 1.43 4.28 16.04
CA ILE A 111 1.64 5.45 16.91
C ILE A 111 0.49 6.44 16.67
N PHE A 112 0.03 6.57 15.43
CA PHE A 112 -1.15 7.35 15.10
C PHE A 112 -2.41 6.82 15.77
N ASP A 113 -2.62 5.51 15.92
CA ASP A 113 -3.82 4.97 16.59
C ASP A 113 -3.92 5.39 18.07
N GLY A 114 -2.82 5.34 18.83
CA GLY A 114 -2.82 5.76 20.24
C GLY A 114 -2.84 7.28 20.41
N ALA A 115 -2.07 7.98 19.57
CA ALA A 115 -1.98 9.43 19.60
C ALA A 115 -3.31 10.08 19.19
N THR A 116 -3.99 9.60 18.14
CA THR A 116 -5.28 10.14 17.69
C THR A 116 -6.36 10.00 18.73
N VAL A 117 -6.40 8.90 19.49
CA VAL A 117 -7.33 8.71 20.62
C VAL A 117 -7.01 9.68 21.77
N LEU A 118 -5.73 9.92 22.07
CA LEU A 118 -5.35 10.90 23.08
C LEU A 118 -5.66 12.33 22.64
N PHE A 119 -5.34 12.70 21.40
CA PHE A 119 -5.65 14.00 20.83
C PHE A 119 -7.16 14.23 20.75
N SER A 120 -7.96 13.26 20.34
CA SER A 120 -9.42 13.39 20.31
C SER A 120 -10.01 13.53 21.72
N MET A 121 -9.46 12.81 22.71
CA MET A 121 -9.85 12.97 24.11
C MET A 121 -9.50 14.35 24.65
N ILE A 122 -8.29 14.84 24.39
CA ILE A 122 -7.82 16.18 24.80
C ILE A 122 -8.70 17.25 24.14
N ILE A 123 -8.89 17.20 22.83
CA ILE A 123 -9.74 18.14 22.08
C ILE A 123 -11.15 18.14 22.66
N SER A 124 -11.71 16.97 22.94
CA SER A 124 -13.04 16.86 23.50
C SER A 124 -13.15 17.48 24.90
N ILE A 125 -12.17 17.24 25.78
CA ILE A 125 -12.10 17.86 27.11
C ILE A 125 -11.94 19.38 26.98
N THR A 126 -11.07 19.83 26.09
CA THR A 126 -10.85 21.25 25.81
C THR A 126 -12.12 21.93 25.29
N VAL A 127 -12.86 21.32 24.37
CA VAL A 127 -14.14 21.84 23.87
C VAL A 127 -15.16 21.93 24.99
N ILE A 128 -15.30 20.90 25.84
CA ILE A 128 -16.20 20.93 26.99
C ILE A 128 -15.80 22.05 27.96
N ALA A 129 -14.52 22.16 28.29
CA ALA A 129 -13.99 23.17 29.21
C ALA A 129 -14.21 24.60 28.67
N TYR A 130 -13.89 24.86 27.40
CA TYR A 130 -14.14 26.15 26.76
C TYR A 130 -15.63 26.47 26.64
N THR A 131 -16.49 25.46 26.41
CA THR A 131 -17.94 25.66 26.37
C THR A 131 -18.47 26.08 27.73
N ILE A 132 -18.03 25.43 28.81
CA ILE A 132 -18.43 25.76 30.19
C ILE A 132 -17.84 27.11 30.61
N PHE A 133 -16.52 27.27 30.50
CA PHE A 133 -15.84 28.50 30.90
C PHE A 133 -16.29 29.70 30.07
N GLY A 134 -16.39 29.54 28.75
CA GLY A 134 -16.84 30.59 27.85
C GLY A 134 -18.28 31.02 28.12
N TYR A 135 -19.16 30.07 28.44
CA TYR A 135 -20.53 30.39 28.84
C TYR A 135 -20.58 31.17 30.17
N ILE A 136 -19.83 30.72 31.19
CA ILE A 136 -19.71 31.42 32.49
C ILE A 136 -19.11 32.82 32.32
N TYR A 137 -18.06 32.94 31.50
CA TYR A 137 -17.40 34.21 31.23
C TYR A 137 -18.34 35.19 30.53
N ARG A 138 -19.09 34.74 29.52
CA ARG A 138 -20.07 35.56 28.80
C ARG A 138 -21.28 35.93 29.67
N LEU A 139 -21.62 35.14 30.69
CA LEU A 139 -22.61 35.52 31.69
C LEU A 139 -22.12 36.68 32.58
N LYS A 140 -20.83 36.68 32.94
CA LYS A 140 -20.21 37.75 33.74
C LYS A 140 -19.88 39.01 32.92
N HIS A 141 -19.58 38.84 31.64
CA HIS A 141 -19.20 39.92 30.72
C HIS A 141 -20.07 39.89 29.45
N PRO A 142 -21.33 40.39 29.52
CA PRO A 142 -22.22 40.42 28.36
C PRO A 142 -21.72 41.42 27.31
N LEU A 143 -21.78 41.03 26.04
CA LEU A 143 -21.40 41.92 24.93
C LEU A 143 -22.51 42.94 24.65
N PRO A 144 -22.19 44.23 24.44
CA PRO A 144 -23.19 45.29 24.24
C PRO A 144 -24.16 45.00 23.07
N GLN A 145 -23.68 44.36 22.00
CA GLN A 145 -24.47 44.10 20.79
C GLN A 145 -25.21 42.75 20.81
N PHE A 146 -24.79 41.78 21.62
CA PHE A 146 -25.28 40.39 21.56
C PHE A 146 -25.97 39.90 22.83
N GLY A 147 -26.02 40.71 23.89
CA GLY A 147 -26.70 40.39 25.13
C GLY A 147 -26.20 39.11 25.83
N LYS A 148 -27.08 38.47 26.60
CA LYS A 148 -26.77 37.24 27.37
C LYS A 148 -26.52 36.03 26.44
N PRO A 149 -25.63 35.09 26.80
CA PRO A 149 -25.46 33.83 26.06
C PRO A 149 -26.75 33.03 25.96
N SER A 150 -26.95 32.36 24.81
CA SER A 150 -28.05 31.42 24.62
C SER A 150 -27.77 30.11 25.35
N VAL A 151 -28.69 29.72 26.22
CA VAL A 151 -28.69 28.43 26.93
C VAL A 151 -28.79 27.27 25.94
N PHE A 152 -29.56 27.44 24.86
CA PHE A 152 -29.75 26.41 23.85
C PHE A 152 -28.43 26.08 23.14
N ILE A 153 -27.70 27.11 22.70
CA ILE A 153 -26.39 26.95 22.04
C ILE A 153 -25.39 26.29 22.99
N PHE A 154 -25.41 26.67 24.26
CA PHE A 154 -24.59 26.05 25.30
C PHE A 154 -24.88 24.54 25.44
N ILE A 155 -26.14 24.14 25.53
CA ILE A 155 -26.53 22.73 25.66
C ILE A 155 -26.11 21.93 24.42
N VAL A 156 -26.33 22.46 23.21
CA VAL A 156 -25.95 21.78 21.95
C VAL A 156 -24.43 21.56 21.88
N LEU A 157 -23.63 22.59 22.18
CA LEU A 157 -22.16 22.47 22.18
C LEU A 157 -21.65 21.52 23.27
N LEU A 158 -22.29 21.53 24.44
CA LEU A 158 -21.95 20.63 25.53
C LEU A 158 -22.24 19.17 25.15
N LEU A 159 -23.41 18.89 24.56
CA LEU A 159 -23.77 17.55 24.08
C LEU A 159 -22.85 17.07 22.96
N LEU A 160 -22.47 17.95 22.04
CA LEU A 160 -21.49 17.64 20.98
C LEU A 160 -20.14 17.25 21.59
N GLY A 161 -19.66 18.01 22.59
CA GLY A 161 -18.44 17.67 23.33
C GLY A 161 -18.53 16.33 24.05
N ILE A 162 -19.65 16.03 24.72
CA ILE A 162 -19.86 14.74 25.41
C ILE A 162 -19.93 13.57 24.42
N LEU A 163 -20.53 13.77 23.24
CA LEU A 163 -20.59 12.77 22.18
C LEU A 163 -19.18 12.40 21.70
N PHE A 164 -18.35 13.40 21.37
CA PHE A 164 -16.96 13.17 20.97
C PHE A 164 -16.15 12.47 22.08
N PHE A 165 -16.39 12.84 23.34
CA PHE A 165 -15.73 12.21 24.49
C PHE A 165 -16.12 10.74 24.63
N SER A 166 -17.40 10.42 24.45
CA SER A 166 -17.94 9.07 24.52
C SER A 166 -17.39 8.18 23.40
N ILE A 167 -17.34 8.70 22.17
CA ILE A 167 -16.69 8.05 21.03
C ILE A 167 -15.21 7.79 21.36
N SER A 168 -14.50 8.78 21.89
CA SER A 168 -13.09 8.66 22.29
C SER A 168 -12.88 7.56 23.34
N ILE A 169 -13.78 7.41 24.33
CA ILE A 169 -13.72 6.35 25.34
C ILE A 169 -13.90 4.97 24.70
N ILE A 170 -14.83 4.82 23.76
CA ILE A 170 -15.07 3.55 23.05
C ILE A 170 -13.79 3.13 22.29
N PHE A 171 -13.20 4.05 21.53
CA PHE A 171 -11.95 3.80 20.82
C PHE A 171 -10.79 3.49 21.77
N PHE A 172 -10.69 4.19 22.90
CA PHE A 172 -9.68 3.93 23.91
C PHE A 172 -9.82 2.53 24.55
N ASN A 173 -11.04 2.11 24.85
CA ASN A 173 -11.32 0.78 25.38
C ASN A 173 -10.96 -0.31 24.37
N GLU A 174 -11.25 -0.10 23.10
CA GLU A 174 -10.88 -1.03 22.03
C GLU A 174 -9.37 -1.09 21.83
N TYR A 175 -8.68 0.06 21.90
CA TYR A 175 -7.22 0.14 21.90
C TYR A 175 -6.60 -0.65 23.07
N ARG A 176 -7.14 -0.50 24.30
CA ARG A 176 -6.69 -1.28 25.47
C ARG A 176 -6.94 -2.78 25.32
N ARG A 177 -8.09 -3.19 24.78
CA ARG A 177 -8.43 -4.61 24.52
C ARG A 177 -7.47 -5.23 23.52
N SER A 178 -7.22 -4.53 22.41
CA SER A 178 -6.26 -4.93 21.38
C SER A 178 -4.84 -5.04 21.93
N SER A 179 -4.44 -4.14 22.84
CA SER A 179 -3.15 -4.20 23.55
C SER A 179 -3.04 -5.43 24.46
N LYS A 180 -4.08 -5.75 25.25
CA LYS A 180 -4.08 -6.90 26.18
C LYS A 180 -4.06 -8.26 25.47
N LYS A 181 -4.83 -8.44 24.38
CA LYS A 181 -4.80 -9.69 23.59
C LYS A 181 -3.42 -9.98 23.01
N ARG A 182 -2.67 -8.94 22.61
CA ARG A 182 -1.33 -9.05 22.00
C ARG A 182 -0.27 -9.55 22.99
N ARG A 183 -0.33 -9.11 24.25
CA ARG A 183 0.59 -9.57 25.32
C ARG A 183 0.48 -11.07 25.62
N LYS A 184 -0.63 -11.72 25.25
CA LYS A 184 -0.85 -13.17 25.39
C LYS A 184 -0.37 -13.98 24.17
N THR A 185 -0.27 -13.38 22.99
CA THR A 185 0.16 -14.07 21.75
C THR A 185 1.65 -13.93 21.44
N ASP A 186 2.36 -13.00 22.07
CA ASP A 186 3.83 -12.83 21.95
C ASP A 186 4.58 -13.51 23.13
N LYS A 187 3.90 -14.28 24.00
CA LYS A 187 4.47 -15.17 25.02
C LYS A 187 4.25 -16.61 24.58
#